data_AF-A0A7X4FCY4-F1
#
_entry.id   AF-A0A7X4FCY4-F1
#
_cell.length_a   1.000
_cell.length_b   1.000
_cell.length_c   1.000
_cell.angle_alpha   90.00
_cell.angle_beta   90.00
_cell.angle_gamma   90.00
#
_symmetry.space_group_name_H-M   'P 1'
#
loop_
_entity.id
_entity.type
_entity.pdbx_description
1 polymer ?
#
loop_
_entity_poly.entity_id
_entity_poly.type
_entity_poly.pdbx_seq_one_letter_code
_entity_poly.pdbx_strand_id
1 'polypeptide(L)'
;MKKSRQTPYFVVSLKIRIVKDILHLGCLRYCRGDKFSKGVSVLHRQSAKKHARADEKKRIRNRHRKATLRTMLKQTETALDEGNVETAQELCRNTVSLLDRAAGKGVIKKGTANRQKSRLIRKLHLLMATA
;
A
#
# COMPACT_ATOMS: atom_id res chain seq x y z
N MET A 1 -6.74 -23.49 44.20
CA MET A 1 -8.06 -22.82 44.37
C MET A 1 -8.40 -22.08 43.07
N LYS A 2 -9.54 -22.43 42.45
CA LYS A 2 -10.54 -21.61 41.69
C LYS A 2 -9.99 -20.40 40.88
N LYS A 3 -10.18 -20.20 39.58
CA LYS A 3 -11.27 -20.45 38.59
C LYS A 3 -10.64 -20.20 37.20
N SER A 4 -10.65 -21.12 36.25
CA SER A 4 -11.56 -21.19 35.10
C SER A 4 -12.13 -19.87 34.52
N ARG A 5 -12.13 -19.83 33.17
CA ARG A 5 -13.03 -19.12 32.23
C ARG A 5 -12.58 -17.73 31.77
N GLN A 6 -12.19 -17.58 30.50
CA GLN A 6 -13.03 -17.43 29.29
C GLN A 6 -13.11 -15.95 28.92
N THR A 7 -12.71 -15.60 27.69
CA THR A 7 -13.07 -14.32 27.06
C THR A 7 -14.59 -14.20 26.95
N PRO A 8 -15.11 -12.98 26.79
CA PRO A 8 -15.94 -12.80 25.60
C PRO A 8 -15.79 -11.43 24.93
N TYR A 9 -15.77 -11.46 23.60
CA TYR A 9 -16.07 -10.34 22.72
C TYR A 9 -17.60 -10.09 22.72
N PHE A 10 -18.02 -8.95 22.13
CA PHE A 10 -19.34 -8.67 21.53
C PHE A 10 -20.36 -7.79 22.29
N VAL A 11 -20.40 -6.47 21.98
CA VAL A 11 -21.57 -5.66 21.53
C VAL A 11 -21.08 -4.19 21.32
N VAL A 12 -20.69 -3.80 20.11
CA VAL A 12 -21.50 -3.06 19.10
C VAL A 12 -22.01 -1.67 19.55
N SER A 13 -21.53 -0.64 18.84
CA SER A 13 -22.16 0.67 18.62
C SER A 13 -22.22 1.70 19.76
N LEU A 14 -21.10 2.40 19.98
CA LEU A 14 -21.13 3.85 20.20
C LEU A 14 -20.12 4.51 19.25
N LYS A 15 -20.58 4.74 18.03
CA LYS A 15 -19.92 5.58 17.03
C LYS A 15 -20.06 7.04 17.50
N ILE A 16 -19.04 7.87 17.23
CA ILE A 16 -19.11 9.34 17.14
C ILE A 16 -18.96 10.10 18.48
N ARG A 17 -17.72 10.26 19.01
CA ARG A 17 -17.21 11.56 19.55
C ARG A 17 -15.78 11.65 20.12
N ILE A 18 -14.80 10.81 19.75
CA ILE A 18 -13.42 10.99 20.30
C ILE A 18 -12.31 11.09 19.23
N VAL A 19 -12.52 10.68 17.98
CA VAL A 19 -11.50 10.79 16.91
C VAL A 19 -11.52 12.11 16.12
N LYS A 20 -12.30 13.12 16.56
CA LYS A 20 -12.41 14.41 15.85
C LYS A 20 -11.48 15.51 16.39
N ASP A 21 -10.70 15.24 17.45
CA ASP A 21 -9.81 16.24 18.08
C ASP A 21 -8.31 15.84 18.12
N ILE A 22 -7.89 14.84 17.34
CA ILE A 22 -6.46 14.52 17.09
C ILE A 22 -6.11 14.75 15.61
N LEU A 23 -6.75 15.74 15.00
CA LEU A 23 -6.54 16.14 13.60
C LEU A 23 -6.30 17.65 13.48
N HIS A 24 -5.44 18.21 14.33
CA HIS A 24 -4.75 19.45 14.01
C HIS A 24 -3.45 19.52 14.83
N LEU A 25 -2.33 19.80 14.17
CA LEU A 25 -0.98 19.95 14.74
C LEU A 25 -0.23 18.64 15.02
N GLY A 26 0.27 17.99 13.96
CA GLY A 26 1.32 16.98 14.15
C GLY A 26 1.51 16.02 13.00
N CYS A 27 2.16 16.50 11.93
CA CYS A 27 2.82 15.63 10.95
C CYS A 27 1.95 14.92 9.89
N LEU A 28 1.01 15.64 9.28
CA LEU A 28 0.68 15.42 7.86
C LEU A 28 1.76 16.07 6.98
N ARG A 29 3.03 15.69 7.16
CA ARG A 29 4.16 16.28 6.43
C ARG A 29 5.00 15.21 5.73
N TYR A 30 4.35 14.46 4.84
CA TYR A 30 4.95 14.08 3.55
C TYR A 30 3.88 13.76 2.49
N CYS A 31 2.90 14.65 2.36
CA CYS A 31 2.02 14.73 1.18
C CYS A 31 2.24 16.06 0.45
N ARG A 32 3.50 16.47 0.24
CA ARG A 32 3.82 17.52 -0.72
C ARG A 32 3.93 16.91 -2.10
N GLY A 33 2.77 16.73 -2.73
CA GLY A 33 2.66 16.73 -4.18
C GLY A 33 2.96 18.14 -4.69
N ASP A 34 4.22 18.57 -4.59
CA ASP A 34 4.58 19.88 -5.10
C ASP A 34 4.62 19.85 -6.63
N LYS A 35 3.79 20.71 -7.17
CA LYS A 35 3.60 20.99 -8.58
C LYS A 35 4.83 21.73 -9.11
N PHE A 36 5.85 21.00 -9.56
CA PHE A 36 6.81 21.56 -10.52
C PHE A 36 6.20 21.51 -11.92
N SER A 37 5.12 22.26 -12.11
CA SER A 37 4.56 22.53 -13.43
C SER A 37 5.07 23.90 -13.89
N LYS A 38 5.80 23.86 -15.01
CA LYS A 38 6.44 24.95 -15.78
C LYS A 38 7.83 25.35 -15.29
N GLY A 39 8.85 25.01 -16.09
CA GLY A 39 10.20 25.54 -15.91
C GLY A 39 11.32 24.62 -16.40
N VAL A 40 11.43 24.40 -17.72
CA VAL A 40 12.71 23.90 -18.29
C VAL A 40 13.78 25.02 -18.27
N SER A 41 13.49 26.16 -17.64
CA SER A 41 14.30 27.38 -17.61
C SER A 41 15.55 27.31 -16.73
N VAL A 42 15.67 26.31 -15.84
CA VAL A 42 16.83 26.20 -14.93
C VAL A 42 17.96 25.31 -15.50
N LEU A 43 17.66 24.48 -16.49
CA LEU A 43 18.64 23.55 -17.06
C LEU A 43 19.34 24.20 -18.26
N HIS A 44 20.59 24.62 -18.10
CA HIS A 44 21.34 25.27 -19.16
C HIS A 44 21.91 24.28 -20.19
N ARG A 45 22.39 23.11 -19.75
CA ARG A 45 23.03 22.09 -20.60
C ARG A 45 22.00 21.21 -21.33
N GLN A 46 22.23 20.96 -22.63
CA GLN A 46 21.30 20.22 -23.49
C GLN A 46 21.04 18.78 -23.03
N SER A 47 22.07 18.07 -22.51
CA SER A 47 21.89 16.73 -21.93
C SER A 47 20.95 16.76 -20.72
N ALA A 48 21.06 17.76 -19.86
CA ALA A 48 20.21 17.90 -18.69
C ALA A 48 18.73 18.11 -19.08
N LYS A 49 18.45 18.95 -20.08
CA LYS A 49 17.09 19.12 -20.62
C LYS A 49 16.50 17.82 -21.16
N LYS A 50 17.30 16.97 -21.81
CA LYS A 50 16.90 15.63 -22.29
C LYS A 50 16.54 14.70 -21.12
N HIS A 51 17.39 14.62 -20.10
CA HIS A 51 17.14 13.78 -18.92
C HIS A 51 15.86 14.21 -18.19
N ALA A 52 15.65 15.51 -17.96
CA ALA A 52 14.44 16.02 -17.31
C ALA A 52 13.15 15.61 -18.04
N ARG A 53 13.12 15.71 -19.38
CA ARG A 53 11.97 15.25 -20.19
C ARG A 53 11.75 13.74 -20.06
N ALA A 54 12.81 12.94 -20.06
CA ALA A 54 12.73 11.49 -19.93
C ALA A 54 12.27 11.06 -18.53
N ASP A 55 12.76 11.73 -17.50
CA ASP A 55 12.45 11.43 -16.11
C ASP A 55 11.01 11.78 -15.77
N GLU A 56 10.46 12.88 -16.31
CA GLU A 56 9.04 13.21 -16.14
C GLU A 56 8.13 12.12 -16.72
N LYS A 57 8.44 11.63 -17.94
CA LYS A 57 7.71 10.52 -18.56
C LYS A 57 7.81 9.22 -17.74
N LYS A 58 8.96 8.94 -17.12
CA LYS A 58 9.13 7.80 -16.21
C LYS A 58 8.35 8.01 -14.91
N ARG A 59 8.37 9.22 -14.36
CA ARG A 59 7.70 9.60 -13.11
C ARG A 59 6.20 9.39 -13.19
N ILE A 60 5.55 9.84 -14.27
CA ILE A 60 4.11 9.66 -14.49
C ILE A 60 3.74 8.17 -14.51
N ARG A 61 4.43 7.36 -15.32
CA ARG A 61 4.19 5.91 -15.42
C ARG A 61 4.43 5.19 -14.08
N ASN A 62 5.52 5.53 -13.38
CA ASN A 62 5.85 4.92 -12.11
C ASN A 62 4.88 5.33 -11.00
N ARG A 63 4.39 6.58 -11.03
CA ARG A 63 3.36 7.07 -10.10
C ARG A 63 2.10 6.22 -10.21
N HIS A 64 1.59 6.02 -11.43
CA HIS A 64 0.40 5.20 -11.66
C HIS A 64 0.59 3.77 -11.13
N ARG A 65 1.68 3.10 -11.53
CA ARG A 65 1.96 1.72 -11.09
C ARG A 65 2.09 1.60 -9.57
N LYS A 66 2.77 2.55 -8.91
CA LYS A 66 2.88 2.57 -7.45
C LYS A 66 1.53 2.82 -6.77
N ALA A 67 0.70 3.68 -7.33
CA ALA A 67 -0.64 3.95 -6.81
C ALA A 67 -1.52 2.70 -6.89
N THR A 68 -1.58 2.04 -8.06
CA THR A 68 -2.33 0.79 -8.24
C THR A 68 -1.90 -0.28 -7.23
N LEU A 69 -0.59 -0.48 -7.05
CA LEU A 69 -0.09 -1.45 -6.08
C LEU A 69 -0.49 -1.12 -4.64
N ARG A 70 -0.40 0.15 -4.24
CA ARG A 70 -0.81 0.57 -2.89
C ARG A 70 -2.29 0.31 -2.66
N THR A 71 -3.14 0.57 -3.65
CA THR A 71 -4.57 0.31 -3.58
C THR A 71 -4.86 -1.19 -3.42
N MET A 72 -4.28 -2.03 -4.29
CA MET A 72 -4.50 -3.47 -4.25
C MET A 72 -3.97 -4.11 -2.95
N LEU A 73 -2.82 -3.64 -2.45
CA LEU A 73 -2.28 -4.08 -1.16
C LEU A 73 -3.25 -3.75 -0.02
N LYS A 74 -3.78 -2.52 0.00
CA LYS A 74 -4.74 -2.10 1.03
C LYS A 74 -6.03 -2.92 0.97
N GLN A 75 -6.56 -3.16 -0.23
CA GLN A 75 -7.77 -3.99 -0.42
C GLN A 75 -7.55 -5.44 0.01
N THR A 76 -6.36 -5.98 -0.25
CA THR A 76 -6.02 -7.34 0.19
C THR A 76 -5.90 -7.39 1.71
N GLU A 77 -5.25 -6.40 2.34
CA GLU A 77 -5.15 -6.32 3.80
C GLU A 77 -6.52 -6.17 4.46
N THR A 78 -7.42 -5.35 3.92
CA THR A 78 -8.78 -5.21 4.48
C THR A 78 -9.58 -6.52 4.37
N ALA A 79 -9.49 -7.24 3.25
CA ALA A 79 -10.17 -8.53 3.08
C ALA A 79 -9.62 -9.60 4.04
N LEU A 80 -8.32 -9.56 4.34
CA LEU A 80 -7.70 -10.44 5.34
C LEU A 80 -8.18 -10.12 6.76
N ASP A 81 -8.37 -8.84 7.09
CA ASP A 81 -8.86 -8.41 8.40
C ASP A 81 -10.37 -8.75 8.58
N GLU A 82 -11.15 -8.74 7.50
CA GLU A 82 -12.57 -9.13 7.47
C GLU A 82 -12.78 -10.66 7.56
N GLY A 83 -11.74 -11.46 7.35
CA GLY A 83 -11.78 -12.92 7.54
C GLY A 83 -12.46 -13.71 6.41
N ASN A 84 -12.70 -13.10 5.24
CA ASN A 84 -13.28 -13.80 4.09
C ASN A 84 -12.18 -14.50 3.28
N VAL A 85 -12.09 -15.84 3.43
CA VAL A 85 -11.00 -16.65 2.86
C VAL A 85 -11.00 -16.68 1.33
N GLU A 86 -12.17 -16.82 0.69
CA GLU A 86 -12.25 -16.95 -0.78
C GLU A 86 -11.83 -15.65 -1.48
N THR A 87 -12.43 -14.53 -1.07
CA THR A 87 -12.11 -13.21 -1.65
C THR A 87 -10.66 -12.81 -1.39
N ALA A 88 -10.11 -13.14 -0.20
CA ALA A 88 -8.72 -12.89 0.13
C ALA A 88 -7.75 -13.69 -0.76
N GLN A 89 -8.09 -14.93 -1.13
CA GLN A 89 -7.28 -15.74 -2.04
C GLN A 89 -7.21 -15.15 -3.45
N GLU A 90 -8.36 -14.72 -4.00
CA GLU A 90 -8.41 -14.09 -5.33
C GLU A 90 -7.64 -12.78 -5.37
N LEU A 91 -7.86 -11.91 -4.39
CA LEU A 91 -7.15 -10.63 -4.27
C LEU A 91 -5.64 -10.84 -4.07
N CYS A 92 -5.24 -11.84 -3.28
CA CYS A 92 -3.83 -12.19 -3.12
C CYS A 92 -3.19 -12.62 -4.45
N ARG A 93 -3.86 -13.49 -5.24
CA ARG A 93 -3.35 -13.93 -6.56
C ARG A 93 -3.14 -12.73 -7.50
N ASN A 94 -4.13 -11.85 -7.58
CA ASN A 94 -4.07 -10.64 -8.39
C ASN A 94 -2.93 -9.70 -7.94
N THR A 95 -2.80 -9.49 -6.62
CA THR A 95 -1.76 -8.63 -6.04
C THR A 95 -0.36 -9.18 -6.29
N VAL A 96 -0.14 -10.49 -6.17
CA VAL A 96 1.15 -11.13 -6.49
C VAL A 96 1.53 -10.93 -7.95
N SER A 97 0.59 -11.13 -8.89
CA SER A 97 0.85 -10.90 -10.32
C SER A 97 1.24 -9.45 -10.59
N LEU A 98 0.58 -8.48 -9.97
CA LEU A 98 0.90 -7.07 -10.13
C LEU A 98 2.28 -6.71 -9.54
N LEU A 99 2.66 -7.27 -8.40
CA LEU A 99 3.97 -7.07 -7.77
C LEU A 99 5.09 -7.56 -8.70
N ASP A 100 4.95 -8.76 -9.27
CA ASP A 100 5.96 -9.35 -10.14
C ASP A 100 6.09 -8.59 -11.46
N ARG A 101 4.97 -8.13 -12.04
CA ARG A 101 4.98 -7.22 -13.20
C ARG A 101 5.70 -5.91 -12.89
N ALA A 102 5.47 -5.32 -11.71
CA ALA A 102 6.13 -4.09 -11.31
C ALA A 102 7.63 -4.25 -11.05
N ALA A 103 8.04 -5.41 -10.53
CA ALA A 103 9.44 -5.78 -10.38
C ALA A 103 10.12 -5.98 -11.74
N GLY A 104 9.47 -6.68 -12.67
CA GLY A 104 9.97 -6.88 -14.04
C GLY A 104 10.14 -5.57 -14.82
N LYS A 105 9.28 -4.58 -14.57
CA LYS A 105 9.41 -3.23 -15.16
C LYS A 105 10.37 -2.30 -14.39
N GLY A 106 11.03 -2.79 -13.34
CA GLY A 106 12.01 -2.02 -12.55
C GLY A 106 11.41 -0.88 -11.71
N VAL A 107 10.09 -0.90 -11.44
CA VAL A 107 9.42 0.13 -10.62
C VAL A 107 9.70 -0.09 -9.13
N ILE A 108 9.82 -1.35 -8.74
CA ILE A 108 10.11 -1.83 -7.39
C ILE A 108 11.31 -2.77 -7.47
N LYS A 109 12.21 -2.73 -6.48
CA LYS A 109 13.33 -3.68 -6.39
C LYS A 109 12.80 -5.10 -6.16
N LYS A 110 13.42 -6.10 -6.79
CA LYS A 110 13.04 -7.53 -6.67
C LYS A 110 12.85 -7.98 -5.21
N GLY A 111 13.80 -7.63 -4.33
CA GLY A 111 13.69 -7.96 -2.89
C GLY A 111 12.51 -7.30 -2.17
N THR A 112 12.04 -6.13 -2.62
CA THR A 112 10.85 -5.49 -2.02
C THR A 112 9.58 -6.23 -2.42
N ALA A 113 9.46 -6.65 -3.68
CA ALA A 113 8.35 -7.48 -4.15
C ALA A 113 8.31 -8.82 -3.40
N ASN A 114 9.47 -9.49 -3.25
CA ASN A 114 9.58 -10.75 -2.51
C ASN A 114 9.15 -10.62 -1.05
N ARG A 115 9.56 -9.54 -0.36
CA ARG A 115 9.13 -9.28 1.03
C ARG A 115 7.62 -9.07 1.14
N GLN A 116 7.02 -8.33 0.20
CA GLN A 116 5.58 -8.08 0.20
C GLN A 116 4.80 -9.38 -0.07
N LYS A 117 5.22 -10.16 -1.06
CA LYS A 117 4.66 -11.50 -1.37
C LYS A 117 4.72 -12.42 -0.15
N SER A 118 5.89 -12.54 0.49
CA SER A 118 6.09 -13.38 1.67
C SER A 118 5.17 -12.99 2.83
N ARG A 119 5.01 -11.68 3.10
CA ARG A 119 4.12 -11.18 4.15
C ARG A 119 2.64 -11.53 3.90
N LEU A 120 2.16 -11.32 2.67
CA LEU A 120 0.76 -11.63 2.31
C LEU A 120 0.46 -13.12 2.42
N ILE A 121 1.33 -13.96 1.85
CA ILE A 121 1.17 -15.42 1.89
C ILE A 121 1.19 -15.92 3.34
N ARG A 122 2.09 -15.40 4.18
CA ARG A 122 2.14 -15.77 5.59
C ARG A 122 0.83 -15.42 6.31
N LYS A 123 0.25 -14.24 6.07
CA LYS A 123 -1.04 -13.86 6.66
C LYS A 123 -2.17 -14.79 6.18
N LEU A 124 -2.23 -15.08 4.89
CA LEU A 124 -3.22 -16.01 4.33
C LEU A 124 -3.12 -17.40 4.95
N HIS A 125 -1.91 -17.95 5.04
CA HIS A 125 -1.69 -19.26 5.64
C HIS A 125 -2.08 -19.29 7.12
N LEU A 126 -1.80 -18.22 7.87
CA LEU A 126 -2.24 -18.12 9.26
C LEU A 126 -3.77 -18.13 9.36
N LEU A 127 -4.48 -17.35 8.53
CA LEU A 127 -5.94 -17.36 8.51
C LEU A 127 -6.52 -18.73 8.15
N MET A 128 -5.94 -19.39 7.13
CA MET A 128 -6.35 -20.73 6.72
C MET A 128 -6.06 -21.81 7.78
N ALA A 129 -5.05 -21.62 8.63
CA ALA A 129 -4.71 -22.57 9.68
C ALA A 129 -5.55 -22.37 10.95
N THR A 130 -6.09 -21.16 11.16
CA THR A 130 -6.95 -20.84 12.30
C THR A 130 -8.44 -21.11 12.05
N ALA A 131 -8.84 -21.19 10.78
CA ALA A 131 -10.19 -21.54 10.34
C ALA A 131 -10.34 -23.06 10.23
#